data_AF-A0A813T2B8-F1
#
_entry.id   AF-A0A813T2B8-F1
#
_cell.length_a   1.000
_cell.length_b   1.000
_cell.length_c   1.000
_cell.angle_alpha   90.00
_cell.angle_beta   90.00
_cell.angle_gamma   90.00
#
_symmetry.space_group_name_H-M   'P 1'
#
loop_
_entity.id
_entity.type
_entity.pdbx_description
1 polymer ?
#
loop_
_entity_poly.entity_id
_entity_poly.type
_entity_poly.pdbx_seq_one_letter_code
_entity_poly.pdbx_strand_id
1 'polypeptide(L)'
;MSINESWFQVYAIRPTVFAIYEPYQHQDVISYLIVGPKKSLLINMEMGIGNIEQVVNEFSSLPIMVINIHTHHDHAGDNWRFE
;
A
#
# COMPACT_ATOMS: atom_id res chain seq x y z
N MET A 1 8.55 -10.32 -1.28
CA MET A 1 7.84 -11.35 -0.47
C MET A 1 6.74 -11.93 -1.33
N SER A 2 6.30 -13.17 -1.12
CA SER A 2 5.12 -13.68 -1.84
C SER A 2 3.87 -13.09 -1.18
N ILE A 3 2.97 -12.55 -1.99
CA ILE A 3 1.67 -12.00 -1.57
C ILE A 3 0.58 -12.56 -2.47
N ASN A 4 -0.66 -12.57 -2.01
CA ASN A 4 -1.82 -13.05 -2.75
C ASN A 4 -2.38 -11.95 -3.67
N GLU A 5 -1.52 -11.19 -4.33
CA GLU A 5 -1.90 -10.24 -5.36
C GLU A 5 -0.73 -10.06 -6.33
N SER A 6 -0.96 -10.33 -7.62
CA SER A 6 0.12 -10.41 -8.61
C SER A 6 0.54 -9.07 -9.18
N TRP A 7 -0.29 -8.02 -9.00
CA TRP A 7 0.00 -6.69 -9.49
C TRP A 7 1.15 -6.01 -8.73
N PHE A 8 1.33 -6.31 -7.45
CA PHE A 8 2.31 -5.64 -6.59
C PHE A 8 3.55 -6.48 -6.32
N GLN A 9 4.65 -5.81 -6.02
CA GLN A 9 5.82 -6.40 -5.38
C GLN A 9 6.02 -5.78 -4.00
N VAL A 10 6.20 -6.60 -2.97
CA VAL A 10 6.38 -6.12 -1.59
C VAL A 10 7.80 -6.39 -1.08
N TYR A 11 8.41 -5.33 -0.56
CA TYR A 11 9.75 -5.34 0.02
C TYR A 11 9.69 -4.94 1.50
N ALA A 12 10.22 -5.79 2.38
CA ALA A 12 10.45 -5.40 3.77
C ALA A 12 11.72 -4.52 3.85
N ILE A 13 11.55 -3.25 4.23
CA ILE A 13 12.65 -2.28 4.35
C ILE A 13 13.27 -2.39 5.74
N ARG A 14 12.43 -2.55 6.76
CA ARG A 14 12.77 -2.74 8.18
C ARG A 14 11.70 -3.63 8.82
N PRO A 15 11.92 -4.13 10.06
CA PRO A 15 10.82 -4.69 10.83
C PRO A 15 9.64 -3.72 10.82
N THR A 16 8.46 -4.25 10.48
CA THR A 16 7.19 -3.53 10.40
C THR A 16 7.09 -2.39 9.38
N VAL A 17 8.05 -2.24 8.45
CA VAL A 17 8.03 -1.22 7.39
C VAL A 17 8.20 -1.88 6.03
N PHE A 18 7.21 -1.67 5.15
CA PHE A 18 7.12 -2.31 3.84
C PHE A 18 6.98 -1.27 2.73
N ALA A 19 7.65 -1.47 1.61
CA ALA A 19 7.33 -0.82 0.33
C ALA A 19 6.45 -1.76 -0.50
N ILE A 20 5.39 -1.20 -1.08
CA ILE A 20 4.47 -1.83 -2.00
C ILE A 20 4.67 -1.13 -3.35
N TYR A 21 5.16 -1.86 -4.33
CA TYR A 21 5.59 -1.34 -5.64
C TYR A 21 4.68 -1.83 -6.75
N GLU A 22 4.30 -0.95 -7.68
CA GLU A 22 3.60 -1.28 -8.94
C GLU A 22 4.56 -1.36 -10.14
N PRO A 23 5.14 -2.54 -10.46
CA PRO A 23 6.13 -2.69 -11.53
C PRO A 23 5.57 -2.66 -12.97
N TYR A 24 4.25 -2.62 -13.14
CA TYR A 24 3.60 -2.83 -14.44
C TYR A 24 2.94 -1.58 -15.02
N GLN A 25 3.20 -0.42 -14.41
CA GLN A 25 2.74 0.88 -14.87
C GLN A 25 3.94 1.83 -15.00
N HIS A 26 3.82 2.84 -15.86
CA HIS A 26 4.95 3.70 -16.26
C HIS A 26 5.49 4.64 -15.18
N GLN A 27 4.66 5.07 -14.23
CA GLN A 27 5.02 5.94 -13.11
C GLN A 27 5.81 5.21 -12.02
N ASP A 28 5.87 3.87 -12.03
CA ASP A 28 6.64 3.04 -11.10
C ASP A 28 6.38 3.45 -9.62
N VAL A 29 5.12 3.62 -9.24
CA VAL A 29 4.74 4.21 -7.96
C VAL A 29 4.97 3.23 -6.80
N ILE A 30 5.29 3.83 -5.64
CA ILE A 30 5.59 3.12 -4.40
C ILE A 30 4.78 3.73 -3.25
N SER A 31 4.08 2.85 -2.54
CA SER A 31 3.32 3.12 -1.34
C SER A 31 4.02 2.43 -0.18
N TYR A 32 3.81 2.95 1.02
CA TYR A 32 4.48 2.45 2.20
C TYR A 32 3.48 2.04 3.27
N LEU A 33 3.67 0.84 3.81
CA LEU A 33 2.94 0.36 4.98
C LEU A 33 3.87 0.35 6.19
N ILE A 34 3.45 1.04 7.25
CA ILE A 34 4.12 1.05 8.55
C ILE A 34 3.18 0.45 9.58
N VAL A 35 3.51 -0.73 10.10
CA VAL A 35 2.72 -1.44 11.11
C VAL A 35 3.15 -0.97 12.50
N GLY A 36 2.27 -0.24 13.17
CA GLY A 36 2.47 0.24 14.54
C GLY A 36 1.90 -0.70 15.60
N PRO A 37 1.96 -0.32 16.88
CA PRO A 37 1.42 -1.14 17.97
C PRO A 37 -0.10 -1.04 18.17
N LYS A 38 -0.77 -0.08 17.51
CA LYS A 38 -2.22 0.18 17.66
C LYS A 38 -2.95 0.39 16.35
N LYS A 39 -2.26 0.91 15.34
CA LYS A 39 -2.74 1.19 13.99
C LYS A 39 -1.60 0.98 13.02
N SER A 40 -1.94 0.75 11.76
CA SER A 40 -0.97 0.75 10.66
C SER A 40 -1.21 1.97 9.79
N LEU A 41 -0.14 2.59 9.33
CA LEU A 41 -0.19 3.73 8.43
C LEU A 41 0.11 3.25 7.01
N LEU A 42 -0.81 3.48 6.09
CA LEU A 42 -0.62 3.34 4.66
C LEU A 42 -0.39 4.75 4.07
N ILE A 43 0.76 4.94 3.45
CA ILE A 43 1.13 6.16 2.74
C ILE A 43 0.95 5.89 1.26
N ASN A 44 0.02 6.61 0.64
CA ASN A 44 -0.46 6.44 -0.73
C ASN A 44 -1.12 5.08 -1.00
N MET A 45 -1.91 5.00 -2.07
CA MET A 45 -2.61 3.79 -2.50
C MET A 45 -2.54 3.58 -4.01
N GLU A 46 -1.41 3.96 -4.60
CA GLU A 46 -1.09 3.63 -5.99
C GLU A 46 -2.16 4.09 -7.01
N MET A 47 -2.17 3.45 -8.19
CA MET A 47 -3.08 3.71 -9.31
C MET A 47 -4.48 3.07 -9.16
N GLY A 48 -4.68 2.19 -8.17
CA GLY A 48 -5.95 1.46 -7.97
C GLY A 48 -6.24 0.37 -9.01
N ILE A 49 -5.20 -0.14 -9.70
CA ILE A 49 -5.32 -1.23 -10.67
C ILE A 49 -5.39 -2.57 -9.93
N GLY A 50 -4.42 -2.84 -9.05
CA GLY A 50 -4.46 -3.94 -8.11
C GLY A 50 -5.27 -3.60 -6.86
N ASN A 51 -5.55 -4.59 -6.02
CA ASN A 51 -6.23 -4.37 -4.74
C ASN A 51 -5.20 -4.21 -3.60
N ILE A 52 -4.84 -2.96 -3.27
CA ILE A 52 -3.84 -2.71 -2.23
C ILE A 52 -4.35 -3.06 -0.82
N GLU A 53 -5.66 -3.02 -0.58
CA GLU A 53 -6.27 -3.39 0.70
C GLU A 53 -5.98 -4.87 1.02
N GLN A 54 -6.08 -5.74 0.02
CA GLN A 54 -5.74 -7.16 0.17
C GLN A 54 -4.27 -7.35 0.57
N VAL A 55 -3.35 -6.63 -0.10
CA VAL A 55 -1.92 -6.67 0.25
C VAL A 55 -1.67 -6.18 1.67
N VAL A 56 -2.26 -5.05 2.06
CA VAL A 56 -2.06 -4.45 3.39
C VAL A 56 -2.57 -5.37 4.49
N ASN A 57 -3.70 -6.03 4.28
CA ASN A 57 -4.31 -6.97 5.24
C ASN A 57 -3.48 -8.25 5.44
N GLU A 58 -2.59 -8.61 4.51
CA GLU A 58 -1.64 -9.72 4.72
C GLU A 58 -0.56 -9.39 5.76
N PHE A 59 -0.25 -8.11 5.97
CA PHE A 59 0.80 -7.66 6.90
C PHE A 59 0.27 -6.99 8.17
N SER A 60 -1.01 -6.65 8.23
CA SER A 60 -1.63 -5.94 9.35
C SER A 60 -3.07 -6.37 9.56
N SER A 61 -3.40 -6.76 10.79
CA SER A 61 -4.78 -6.90 11.26
C SER A 61 -5.26 -5.70 12.09
N LEU A 62 -4.44 -4.64 12.16
CA LEU A 62 -4.75 -3.42 12.92
C LEU A 62 -5.55 -2.44 12.06
N PRO A 63 -6.32 -1.50 12.67
CA PRO A 63 -6.96 -0.43 11.92
C PRO A 63 -5.96 0.33 11.04
N ILE A 64 -6.30 0.48 9.76
CA ILE A 64 -5.48 1.18 8.78
C ILE A 64 -5.83 2.67 8.80
N MET A 65 -4.80 3.51 8.89
CA MET A 65 -4.87 4.94 8.63
C MET A 65 -4.23 5.20 7.28
N VAL A 66 -4.87 6.03 6.47
CA VAL A 66 -4.42 6.35 5.12
C VAL A 66 -3.99 7.81 5.05
N ILE A 67 -2.86 8.08 4.40
CA ILE A 67 -2.40 9.44 4.05
C ILE A 67 -1.96 9.47 2.59
N ASN A 68 -2.54 10.38 1.81
CA ASN A 68 -2.04 10.70 0.47
C ASN A 68 -1.16 11.94 0.55
N ILE A 69 0.04 11.87 -0.03
CA ILE A 69 1.03 12.95 0.09
C ILE A 69 0.75 14.16 -0.83
N HIS A 70 0.00 13.96 -1.91
CA HIS A 70 -0.55 14.99 -2.79
C HIS A 70 -1.74 14.43 -3.59
N THR A 71 -2.34 15.24 -4.47
CA THR A 71 -3.60 14.93 -5.15
C THR A 71 -3.46 14.31 -6.53
N HIS A 72 -2.26 13.86 -6.92
CA HIS A 72 -2.16 13.12 -8.18
C HIS A 72 -2.80 11.74 -8.05
N HIS A 73 -3.42 11.31 -9.14
CA HIS A 73 -4.24 10.10 -9.21
C HIS A 73 -3.47 8.82 -8.85
N ASP A 74 -2.18 8.79 -9.14
CA ASP A 74 -1.26 7.67 -8.88
C ASP A 74 -0.94 7.45 -7.40
N HIS A 75 -1.46 8.28 -6.51
CA HIS A 75 -1.37 8.09 -5.07
C HIS A 75 -2.72 7.85 -4.40
N ALA A 76 -3.82 7.90 -5.16
CA ALA A 76 -5.17 7.94 -4.63
C ALA A 76 -6.13 6.94 -5.28
N GLY A 77 -5.64 6.05 -6.15
CA GLY A 77 -6.49 5.18 -6.97
C GLY A 77 -7.38 4.25 -6.16
N ASP A 78 -6.89 3.75 -5.02
CA ASP A 78 -7.63 2.84 -4.14
C ASP A 78 -8.30 3.51 -2.93
N ASN A 79 -8.37 4.85 -2.88
CA ASN A 79 -8.99 5.61 -1.77
C ASN A 79 -10.37 5.04 -1.34
N TRP A 80 -11.20 4.70 -2.33
CA TRP A 80 -12.58 4.26 -2.13
C TRP A 80 -12.70 2.95 -1.33
N ARG A 81 -11.62 2.18 -1.20
CA ARG A 81 -11.60 0.95 -0.39
C ARG A 81 -11.45 1.20 1.11
N PHE A 82 -11.00 2.39 1.49
CA PHE A 82 -10.66 2.74 2.87
C PHE A 82 -11.57 3.85 3.44
N GLU A 83 -12.76 4.02 2.86
CA GLU A 83 -13.83 4.93 3.35
C GLU A 83 -14.57 4.40 4.58
#